data_AF-A0A947FFI3-F1
#
_entry.id   AF-A0A947FFI3-F1
#
_cell.length_a   1.000
_cell.length_b   1.000
_cell.length_c   1.000
_cell.angle_alpha   90.00
_cell.angle_beta   90.00
_cell.angle_gamma   90.00
#
_symmetry.space_group_name_H-M   'P 1'
#
loop_
_entity.id
_entity.type
_entity.pdbx_description
1 polymer ?
#
loop_
_entity_poly.entity_id
_entity_poly.type
_entity_poly.pdbx_seq_one_letter_code
_entity_poly.pdbx_strand_id
1 'polypeptide(L)'
;MSFKENLRAKINLDTLLLKITLTMRETPGQRRLDKELTQELLEMTDLEHKKVRDLHLYVRPLEGEIMEVLVLDNELPIYHTTVSDVALRKSPVWKEIFSVKNIKKVMDDKDVIVSKGKESLNRLYNDALARLDLSYTADDLALFVEDARRALEQESLEQIQESFELFFALLHFQPVSLGILEDDIEVFARRKANGGADKTFEYPIFFDEKSFLLGLKRGTISPQSDLDLAWVMQYA
;
A
#
# COMPACT_ATOMS: atom_id res chain seq x y z
N MET A 1 -3.80 -11.44 14.86
CA MET A 1 -3.20 -10.08 14.93
C MET A 1 -4.16 -9.21 15.73
N SER A 2 -3.64 -8.37 16.61
CA SER A 2 -4.43 -7.31 17.26
C SER A 2 -4.88 -6.27 16.24
N PHE A 3 -5.83 -5.40 16.60
CA PHE A 3 -6.22 -4.28 15.72
C PHE A 3 -5.02 -3.39 15.36
N LYS A 4 -4.11 -3.11 16.32
CA LYS A 4 -2.85 -2.38 16.08
C LYS A 4 -2.01 -3.02 14.99
N GLU A 5 -1.82 -4.33 15.08
CA GLU A 5 -1.02 -5.09 14.11
C GLU A 5 -1.68 -5.11 12.73
N ASN A 6 -3.00 -5.31 12.64
CA ASN A 6 -3.72 -5.25 11.37
C ASN A 6 -3.67 -3.85 10.75
N LEU A 7 -3.76 -2.79 11.54
CA LEU A 7 -3.65 -1.42 11.05
C LEU A 7 -2.24 -1.10 10.56
N ARG A 8 -1.19 -1.50 11.29
CA ARG A 8 0.20 -1.40 10.83
C ARG A 8 0.38 -2.16 9.51
N ALA A 9 -0.16 -3.37 9.41
CA ALA A 9 -0.10 -4.17 8.19
C ALA A 9 -0.80 -3.45 7.03
N LYS A 10 -1.96 -2.81 7.26
CA LYS A 10 -2.65 -2.00 6.24
C LYS A 10 -1.80 -0.81 5.78
N ILE A 11 -1.18 -0.07 6.71
CA ILE A 11 -0.32 1.08 6.36
C ILE A 11 0.88 0.62 5.53
N ASN A 12 1.50 -0.51 5.90
CA ASN A 12 2.58 -1.11 5.13
C ASN A 12 2.12 -1.52 3.73
N LEU A 13 0.94 -2.15 3.63
CA LEU A 13 0.33 -2.58 2.37
C LEU A 13 0.07 -1.39 1.42
N ASP A 14 -0.46 -0.28 1.94
CA ASP A 14 -0.69 0.95 1.18
C ASP A 14 0.64 1.55 0.69
N THR A 15 1.65 1.59 1.56
CA THR A 15 3.01 2.05 1.23
C THR A 15 3.64 1.20 0.13
N LEU A 16 3.53 -0.13 0.21
CA LEU A 16 4.03 -1.06 -0.80
C LEU A 16 3.35 -0.83 -2.15
N LEU A 17 2.02 -0.72 -2.17
CA LEU A 17 1.27 -0.45 -3.40
C LEU A 17 1.75 0.84 -4.07
N LEU A 18 1.94 1.91 -3.30
CA LEU A 18 2.44 3.19 -3.80
C LEU A 18 3.86 3.06 -4.38
N LYS A 19 4.80 2.44 -3.64
CA LYS A 19 6.18 2.23 -4.09
C LYS A 19 6.25 1.40 -5.37
N ILE A 20 5.50 0.30 -5.45
CA ILE A 20 5.44 -0.54 -6.66
C ILE A 20 4.85 0.26 -7.82
N THR A 21 3.76 1.00 -7.59
CA THR A 21 3.11 1.81 -8.64
C THR A 21 4.04 2.89 -9.19
N LEU A 22 4.83 3.55 -8.33
CA LEU A 22 5.79 4.58 -8.73
C LEU A 22 6.99 4.03 -9.50
N THR A 23 7.46 2.83 -9.15
CA THR A 23 8.60 2.18 -9.81
C THR A 23 8.20 1.46 -11.09
N MET A 24 6.91 1.11 -11.23
CA MET A 24 6.41 0.37 -12.37
C MET A 24 6.42 1.21 -13.66
N ARG A 25 7.04 0.66 -14.71
CA ARG A 25 7.00 1.24 -16.06
C ARG A 25 5.96 0.51 -16.90
N GLU A 26 5.10 1.23 -17.59
CA GLU A 26 4.00 0.63 -18.39
C GLU A 26 4.22 0.64 -19.90
N THR A 27 5.32 1.24 -20.38
CA THR A 27 5.61 1.34 -21.80
C THR A 27 5.66 -0.06 -22.43
N PRO A 28 4.91 -0.32 -23.52
CA PRO A 28 4.96 -1.59 -24.23
C PRO A 28 6.40 -1.99 -24.58
N GLY A 29 6.81 -3.21 -24.22
CA GLY A 29 8.18 -3.72 -24.43
C GLY A 29 9.23 -3.24 -23.43
N GLN A 30 8.91 -2.30 -22.53
CA GLN A 30 9.79 -1.84 -21.45
C GLN A 30 9.12 -1.93 -20.07
N ARG A 31 8.12 -2.81 -19.95
CA ARG A 31 7.49 -3.07 -18.66
C ARG A 31 8.55 -3.52 -17.66
N ARG A 32 8.58 -2.82 -16.53
CA ARG A 32 9.50 -3.12 -15.44
C ARG A 32 8.69 -3.11 -14.16
N LEU A 33 8.76 -4.21 -13.45
CA LEU A 33 8.18 -4.40 -12.13
C LEU A 33 9.32 -4.47 -11.12
N ASP A 34 9.12 -3.85 -9.96
CA ASP A 34 9.99 -4.10 -8.82
C ASP A 34 9.61 -5.45 -8.19
N LYS A 35 10.41 -6.48 -8.47
CA LYS A 35 10.11 -7.85 -8.05
C LYS A 35 10.31 -8.07 -6.55
N GLU A 36 11.21 -7.31 -5.91
CA GLU A 36 11.47 -7.41 -4.49
C GLU A 36 10.28 -6.84 -3.71
N LEU A 37 9.85 -5.62 -4.05
CA LEU A 37 8.66 -5.02 -3.43
C LEU A 37 7.38 -5.83 -3.72
N THR A 38 7.25 -6.40 -4.93
CA THR A 38 6.10 -7.24 -5.26
C THR A 38 6.11 -8.55 -4.47
N GLN A 39 7.29 -9.09 -4.17
CA GLN A 39 7.42 -10.26 -3.32
C GLN A 39 6.97 -9.96 -1.87
N GLU A 40 7.34 -8.82 -1.31
CA GLU A 40 6.85 -8.37 0.00
C GLU A 40 5.32 -8.27 0.03
N LEU A 41 4.70 -7.75 -1.04
CA LEU A 41 3.23 -7.72 -1.18
C LEU A 41 2.64 -9.14 -1.21
N LEU A 42 3.28 -10.06 -1.95
CA LEU A 42 2.81 -11.45 -2.09
C LEU A 42 2.87 -12.22 -0.78
N GLU A 43 3.86 -11.94 0.09
CA GLU A 43 3.97 -12.53 1.42
C GLU A 43 2.78 -12.19 2.34
N MET A 44 2.04 -11.11 2.01
CA MET A 44 0.80 -10.72 2.70
C MET A 44 -0.47 -11.41 2.11
N THR A 45 -0.34 -12.18 1.03
CA THR A 45 -1.43 -12.90 0.37
C THR A 45 -1.46 -14.38 0.76
N ASP A 46 -2.50 -15.10 0.35
CA ASP A 46 -2.66 -16.57 0.55
C ASP A 46 -2.10 -17.40 -0.61
N LEU A 47 -1.42 -16.76 -1.56
CA LEU A 47 -0.80 -17.45 -2.68
C LEU A 47 0.43 -18.22 -2.20
N GLU A 48 0.50 -19.49 -2.57
CA GLU A 48 1.64 -20.35 -2.26
C GLU A 48 2.73 -20.18 -3.30
N HIS A 49 3.97 -19.94 -2.84
CA HIS A 49 5.12 -19.89 -3.74
C HIS A 49 5.46 -21.27 -4.29
N LYS A 50 5.62 -21.35 -5.61
CA LYS A 50 6.01 -22.56 -6.32
C LYS A 50 7.03 -22.23 -7.40
N LYS A 51 8.24 -22.78 -7.25
CA LYS A 51 9.27 -22.70 -8.29
C LYS A 51 9.07 -23.81 -9.33
N VAL A 52 8.91 -23.43 -10.59
CA VAL A 52 8.73 -24.38 -11.70
C VAL A 52 9.64 -23.96 -12.84
N ARG A 53 10.59 -24.82 -13.22
CA ARG A 53 11.65 -24.47 -14.18
C ARG A 53 12.42 -23.25 -13.67
N ASP A 54 12.49 -22.19 -14.46
CA ASP A 54 13.04 -20.87 -14.16
C ASP A 54 11.98 -19.86 -13.68
N LEU A 55 10.70 -20.27 -13.57
CA LEU A 55 9.60 -19.39 -13.17
C LEU A 55 9.38 -19.41 -11.65
N HIS A 56 9.14 -18.21 -11.11
CA HIS A 56 8.61 -18.02 -9.76
C HIS A 56 7.10 -17.83 -9.89
N LEU A 57 6.35 -18.86 -9.49
CA LEU A 57 4.88 -18.85 -9.54
C LEU A 57 4.31 -18.68 -8.14
N TYR A 58 3.15 -18.06 -8.07
CA TYR A 58 2.36 -17.91 -6.86
C TYR A 58 0.97 -18.44 -7.16
N VAL A 59 0.52 -19.45 -6.42
CA VAL A 59 -0.63 -20.27 -6.82
C VAL A 59 -1.67 -20.39 -5.72
N ARG A 60 -2.93 -20.48 -6.13
CA ARG A 60 -4.06 -20.81 -5.25
C ARG A 60 -5.07 -21.68 -6.01
N PRO A 61 -5.61 -22.74 -5.38
CA PRO A 61 -6.61 -23.58 -6.02
C PRO A 61 -7.91 -22.81 -6.31
N LEU A 62 -8.51 -23.07 -7.49
CA LEU A 62 -9.85 -22.59 -7.83
C LEU A 62 -10.82 -23.79 -7.87
N GLU A 63 -11.06 -24.37 -9.05
CA GLU A 63 -11.97 -25.51 -9.24
C GLU A 63 -11.27 -26.66 -9.98
N GLY A 64 -11.37 -27.87 -9.43
CA GLY A 64 -10.72 -29.05 -10.01
C GLY A 64 -9.19 -28.90 -10.08
N GLU A 65 -8.63 -29.05 -11.28
CA GLU A 65 -7.20 -28.86 -11.54
C GLU A 65 -6.84 -27.41 -11.89
N ILE A 66 -7.83 -26.53 -12.05
CA ILE A 66 -7.61 -25.13 -12.39
C ILE A 66 -7.14 -24.38 -11.14
N MET A 67 -6.05 -23.65 -11.31
CA MET A 67 -5.48 -22.79 -10.27
C MET A 67 -5.46 -21.35 -10.78
N GLU A 68 -5.51 -20.42 -9.85
CA GLU A 68 -5.00 -19.08 -10.09
C GLU A 68 -3.48 -19.15 -10.01
N VAL A 69 -2.81 -18.75 -11.08
CA VAL A 69 -1.36 -18.81 -11.21
C VAL A 69 -0.85 -17.43 -11.58
N LEU A 70 -0.24 -16.76 -10.61
CA LEU A 70 0.51 -15.54 -10.83
C LEU A 70 1.96 -15.88 -11.20
N VAL A 71 2.50 -15.19 -12.20
CA VAL A 71 3.92 -15.28 -12.57
C VAL A 71 4.63 -14.01 -12.09
N LEU A 72 5.66 -14.16 -11.26
CA LEU A 72 6.50 -13.05 -10.81
C LEU A 72 7.53 -12.68 -11.90
N ASP A 73 7.04 -12.07 -12.97
CA ASP A 73 7.83 -11.50 -14.05
C ASP A 73 7.56 -9.99 -14.23
N ASN A 74 8.10 -9.38 -15.28
CA ASN A 74 7.94 -7.95 -15.52
C ASN A 74 6.53 -7.52 -15.94
N GLU A 75 5.69 -8.47 -16.38
CA GLU A 75 4.32 -8.20 -16.82
C GLU A 75 3.29 -8.51 -15.73
N LEU A 76 3.70 -9.25 -14.70
CA LEU A 76 2.86 -9.70 -13.59
C LEU A 76 1.52 -10.32 -14.04
N PRO A 77 1.52 -11.31 -14.95
CA PRO A 77 0.29 -11.92 -15.43
C PRO A 77 -0.30 -12.86 -14.37
N ILE A 78 -1.64 -12.88 -14.31
CA ILE A 78 -2.42 -13.85 -13.56
C ILE A 78 -3.19 -14.72 -14.56
N TYR A 79 -3.07 -16.03 -14.42
CA TYR A 79 -3.72 -17.02 -15.28
C TYR A 79 -4.70 -17.88 -14.48
N HIS A 80 -5.81 -18.30 -15.11
CA HIS A 80 -6.70 -19.33 -14.57
C HIS A 80 -6.54 -20.61 -15.39
N THR A 81 -5.56 -21.43 -15.03
CA THR A 81 -5.20 -22.66 -15.74
C THR A 81 -4.34 -23.55 -14.84
N THR A 82 -3.76 -24.61 -15.37
CA THR A 82 -2.83 -25.47 -14.62
C THR A 82 -1.43 -24.86 -14.61
N VAL A 83 -0.65 -25.14 -13.55
CA VAL A 83 0.77 -24.77 -13.46
C VAL A 83 1.58 -25.29 -14.66
N SER A 84 1.25 -26.48 -15.17
CA SER A 84 1.89 -27.07 -16.34
C SER A 84 1.61 -26.27 -17.62
N ASP A 85 0.38 -25.76 -17.79
CA ASP A 85 0.02 -24.92 -18.94
C ASP A 85 0.74 -23.56 -18.89
N VAL A 86 0.86 -22.95 -17.70
CA VAL A 86 1.66 -21.72 -17.53
C VAL A 86 3.14 -21.97 -17.84
N ALA A 87 3.71 -23.07 -17.34
CA ALA A 87 5.11 -23.43 -17.61
C ALA A 87 5.36 -23.65 -19.11
N LEU A 88 4.42 -24.29 -19.81
CA LEU A 88 4.48 -24.45 -21.27
C LEU A 88 4.45 -23.10 -21.98
N ARG A 89 3.61 -22.15 -21.54
CA ARG A 89 3.46 -20.85 -22.20
C ARG A 89 4.64 -19.91 -21.97
N LYS A 90 5.17 -19.86 -20.74
CA LYS A 90 6.19 -18.88 -20.33
C LYS A 90 7.63 -19.39 -20.41
N SER A 91 7.83 -20.70 -20.28
CA SER A 91 9.16 -21.32 -20.37
C SER A 91 9.10 -22.68 -21.08
N PRO A 92 8.69 -22.72 -22.37
CA PRO A 92 8.58 -23.97 -23.12
C PRO A 92 9.94 -24.64 -23.32
N VAL A 93 9.99 -25.97 -23.17
CA VAL A 93 11.16 -26.77 -23.54
C VAL A 93 11.11 -27.06 -25.04
N TRP A 94 12.26 -27.10 -25.72
CA TRP A 94 12.37 -27.40 -27.17
C TRP A 94 11.50 -28.57 -27.65
N LYS A 95 11.42 -29.67 -26.88
CA LYS A 95 10.58 -30.84 -27.22
C LYS A 95 9.08 -30.54 -27.26
N GLU A 96 8.62 -29.56 -26.49
CA GLU A 96 7.21 -29.16 -26.40
C GLU A 96 6.81 -28.26 -27.59
N ILE A 97 7.78 -27.57 -28.21
CA ILE A 97 7.58 -26.60 -29.30
C ILE A 97 7.41 -27.30 -30.67
N PHE A 98 7.61 -28.62 -30.79
CA PHE A 98 7.40 -29.33 -32.07
C PHE A 98 5.93 -29.49 -32.46
N SER A 99 4.99 -29.28 -31.53
CA SER A 99 3.55 -29.36 -31.81
C SER A 99 2.98 -27.99 -32.18
N VAL A 100 2.39 -27.87 -33.38
CA VAL A 100 1.71 -26.63 -33.84
C VAL A 100 0.66 -26.15 -32.84
N LYS A 101 -0.03 -27.08 -32.15
CA LYS A 101 -0.99 -26.75 -31.10
C LYS A 101 -0.32 -26.05 -29.91
N ASN A 102 0.85 -26.51 -29.49
CA ASN A 102 1.60 -25.92 -28.39
C ASN A 102 2.21 -24.58 -28.78
N ILE A 103 2.71 -24.44 -30.02
CA ILE A 103 3.18 -23.16 -30.56
C ILE A 103 2.06 -22.12 -30.46
N LYS A 104 0.83 -22.47 -30.87
CA LYS A 104 -0.31 -21.56 -30.79
C LYS A 104 -0.60 -21.11 -29.35
N LYS A 105 -0.52 -22.02 -28.37
CA LYS A 105 -0.69 -21.68 -26.94
C LYS A 105 0.39 -20.76 -26.40
N VAL A 106 1.64 -20.96 -26.81
CA VAL A 106 2.77 -20.09 -26.41
C VAL A 106 2.61 -18.69 -27.00
N MET A 107 2.08 -18.60 -28.22
CA MET A 107 1.91 -17.32 -28.92
C MET A 107 0.68 -16.52 -28.48
N ASP A 108 -0.38 -17.18 -28.02
CA ASP A 108 -1.65 -16.53 -27.64
C ASP A 108 -2.18 -17.12 -26.33
N ASP A 109 -2.25 -16.28 -25.30
CA ASP A 109 -2.67 -16.62 -23.94
C ASP A 109 -3.96 -15.92 -23.51
N LYS A 110 -4.65 -15.25 -24.44
CA LYS A 110 -5.91 -14.55 -24.19
C LYS A 110 -7.03 -15.45 -23.67
N ASP A 111 -6.92 -16.75 -23.92
CA ASP A 111 -7.89 -17.76 -23.46
C ASP A 111 -7.77 -18.06 -21.97
N VAL A 112 -6.62 -17.79 -21.35
CA VAL A 112 -6.31 -18.18 -19.96
C VAL A 112 -5.85 -17.03 -19.08
N ILE A 113 -5.38 -15.93 -19.65
CA ILE A 113 -4.93 -14.76 -18.88
C ILE A 113 -6.13 -13.97 -18.36
N VAL A 114 -6.09 -13.64 -17.07
CA VAL A 114 -7.14 -12.91 -16.36
C VAL A 114 -6.80 -11.43 -16.26
N SER A 115 -5.57 -11.13 -15.82
CA SER A 115 -5.10 -9.76 -15.64
C SER A 115 -3.59 -9.66 -15.81
N LYS A 116 -3.09 -8.44 -15.98
CA LYS A 116 -1.65 -8.14 -16.06
C LYS A 116 -1.32 -6.74 -15.54
N GLY A 117 -0.09 -6.53 -15.11
CA GLY A 117 0.42 -5.23 -14.66
C GLY A 117 -0.38 -4.66 -13.48
N LYS A 118 -0.82 -3.40 -13.57
CA LYS A 118 -1.57 -2.71 -12.51
C LYS A 118 -2.85 -3.42 -12.11
N GLU A 119 -3.52 -4.09 -13.04
CA GLU A 119 -4.75 -4.82 -12.71
C GLU A 119 -4.44 -6.03 -11.81
N SER A 120 -3.37 -6.77 -12.10
CA SER A 120 -2.88 -7.85 -11.23
C SER A 120 -2.41 -7.30 -9.89
N LEU A 121 -1.68 -6.17 -9.89
CA LEU A 121 -1.22 -5.53 -8.66
C LEU A 121 -2.38 -5.11 -7.75
N ASN A 122 -3.42 -4.49 -8.32
CA ASN A 122 -4.63 -4.12 -7.58
C ASN A 122 -5.38 -5.34 -7.04
N ARG A 123 -5.42 -6.45 -7.81
CA ARG A 123 -5.96 -7.72 -7.32
C ARG A 123 -5.18 -8.23 -6.10
N LEU A 124 -3.85 -8.28 -6.19
CA LEU A 124 -3.00 -8.70 -5.07
C LEU A 124 -3.18 -7.83 -3.83
N TYR A 125 -3.25 -6.51 -4.02
CA TYR A 125 -3.51 -5.58 -2.94
C TYR A 125 -4.87 -5.86 -2.27
N ASN A 126 -5.93 -6.05 -3.05
CA ASN A 126 -7.26 -6.35 -2.51
C ASN A 126 -7.28 -7.69 -1.78
N ASP A 127 -6.60 -8.71 -2.32
CA ASP A 127 -6.49 -10.03 -1.69
C ASP A 127 -5.74 -9.94 -0.36
N ALA A 128 -4.62 -9.21 -0.30
CA ALA A 128 -3.90 -8.95 0.95
C ALA A 128 -4.75 -8.14 1.96
N LEU A 129 -5.45 -7.10 1.48
CA LEU A 129 -6.30 -6.26 2.32
C LEU A 129 -7.47 -7.04 2.92
N ALA A 130 -8.09 -7.93 2.14
CA ALA A 130 -9.22 -8.75 2.58
C ALA A 130 -8.85 -9.74 3.71
N ARG A 131 -7.55 -9.99 3.92
CA ARG A 131 -7.05 -10.83 5.01
C ARG A 131 -6.85 -10.08 6.32
N LEU A 132 -6.86 -8.74 6.30
CA LEU A 132 -6.69 -7.93 7.49
C LEU A 132 -8.04 -7.76 8.19
N ASP A 133 -8.06 -8.01 9.50
CA ASP A 133 -9.20 -7.68 10.34
C ASP A 133 -9.04 -6.24 10.85
N LEU A 134 -9.72 -5.32 10.19
CA LEU A 134 -9.72 -3.89 10.52
C LEU A 134 -10.92 -3.49 11.39
N SER A 135 -11.68 -4.47 11.90
CA SER A 135 -12.70 -4.19 12.91
C SER A 135 -12.05 -3.79 14.24
N TYR A 136 -12.69 -2.87 14.96
CA TYR A 136 -12.19 -2.40 16.25
C TYR A 136 -13.33 -2.10 17.21
N THR A 137 -12.99 -2.14 18.49
CA THR A 137 -13.85 -1.79 19.62
C THR A 137 -13.39 -0.50 20.28
N ALA A 138 -14.18 0.01 21.23
CA ALA A 138 -13.78 1.16 22.03
C ALA A 138 -12.54 0.85 22.89
N ASP A 139 -12.38 -0.39 23.36
CA ASP A 139 -11.24 -0.81 24.18
C ASP A 139 -9.95 -0.84 23.35
N ASP A 140 -10.02 -1.26 22.09
CA ASP A 140 -8.87 -1.20 21.17
C ASP A 140 -8.37 0.24 20.98
N LEU A 141 -9.31 1.19 20.83
CA LEU A 141 -8.98 2.61 20.71
C LEU A 141 -8.44 3.18 22.02
N ALA A 142 -8.97 2.76 23.16
CA ALA A 142 -8.47 3.18 24.46
C ALA A 142 -6.99 2.79 24.63
N LEU A 143 -6.60 1.58 24.22
CA LEU A 143 -5.19 1.16 24.25
C LEU A 143 -4.29 2.05 23.38
N PHE A 144 -4.75 2.49 22.20
CA PHE A 144 -3.97 3.40 21.35
C PHE A 144 -3.76 4.76 22.00
N VAL A 145 -4.80 5.29 22.64
CA VAL A 145 -4.72 6.57 23.35
C VAL A 145 -3.77 6.47 24.54
N GLU A 146 -3.80 5.37 25.28
CA GLU A 146 -2.86 5.12 26.39
C GLU A 146 -1.42 4.99 25.90
N ASP A 147 -1.17 4.26 24.81
CA ASP A 147 0.14 4.14 24.19
C ASP A 147 0.69 5.51 23.75
N ALA A 148 -0.14 6.33 23.09
CA ALA A 148 0.25 7.67 22.65
C ALA A 148 0.50 8.63 23.81
N ARG A 149 -0.31 8.55 24.88
CA ARG A 149 -0.06 9.36 26.09
C ARG A 149 1.26 8.99 26.73
N ARG A 150 1.55 7.70 26.86
CA ARG A 150 2.82 7.21 27.41
C ARG A 150 4.00 7.66 26.54
N ALA A 151 3.85 7.62 25.21
CA ALA A 151 4.88 8.08 24.29
C ALA A 151 5.22 9.58 24.50
N LEU A 152 4.20 10.41 24.69
CA LEU A 152 4.37 11.83 25.02
C LEU A 152 5.01 12.04 26.41
N GLU A 153 4.55 11.31 27.44
CA GLU A 153 5.13 11.37 28.79
C GLU A 153 6.61 10.94 28.82
N GLN A 154 7.01 10.07 27.90
CA GLN A 154 8.38 9.59 27.75
C GLN A 154 9.23 10.42 26.79
N GLU A 155 8.65 11.44 26.14
CA GLU A 155 9.31 12.25 25.11
C GLU A 155 9.96 11.36 24.02
N SER A 156 9.30 10.26 23.67
CA SER A 156 9.81 9.28 22.72
C SER A 156 9.32 9.61 21.31
N LEU A 157 10.13 10.31 20.54
CA LEU A 157 9.81 10.69 19.16
C LEU A 157 9.37 9.49 18.30
N GLU A 158 10.07 8.37 18.39
CA GLU A 158 9.73 7.14 17.66
C GLU A 158 8.32 6.62 18.00
N GLN A 159 7.96 6.57 19.29
CA GLN A 159 6.62 6.11 19.71
C GLN A 159 5.52 7.13 19.39
N ILE A 160 5.84 8.42 19.39
CA ILE A 160 4.92 9.49 18.99
C ILE A 160 4.64 9.40 17.49
N GLN A 161 5.68 9.29 16.67
CA GLN A 161 5.55 9.12 15.22
C GLN A 161 4.74 7.87 14.88
N GLU A 162 5.00 6.74 15.55
CA GLU A 162 4.17 5.55 15.39
C GLU A 162 2.70 5.81 15.74
N SER A 163 2.44 6.50 16.86
CA SER A 163 1.08 6.83 17.27
C SER A 163 0.38 7.72 16.24
N PHE A 164 1.09 8.70 15.68
CA PHE A 164 0.61 9.54 14.60
C PHE A 164 0.27 8.74 13.35
N GLU A 165 1.15 7.86 12.88
CA GLU A 165 0.88 7.01 11.72
C GLU A 165 -0.43 6.22 11.89
N LEU A 166 -0.63 5.63 13.07
CA LEU A 166 -1.84 4.86 13.38
C LEU A 166 -3.10 5.73 13.43
N PHE A 167 -3.08 6.83 14.19
CA PHE A 167 -4.24 7.72 14.30
C PHE A 167 -4.58 8.39 12.97
N PHE A 168 -3.57 8.80 12.21
CA PHE A 168 -3.78 9.46 10.93
C PHE A 168 -4.30 8.50 9.87
N ALA A 169 -3.90 7.23 9.90
CA ALA A 169 -4.50 6.20 9.07
C ALA A 169 -6.00 6.00 9.36
N LEU A 170 -6.41 6.07 10.64
CA LEU A 170 -7.83 5.94 11.04
C LEU A 170 -8.67 7.17 10.75
N LEU A 171 -8.10 8.36 10.96
CA LEU A 171 -8.83 9.63 10.88
C LEU A 171 -8.66 10.33 9.52
N HIS A 172 -7.85 9.75 8.62
CA HIS A 172 -7.51 10.28 7.31
C HIS A 172 -6.83 11.66 7.37
N PHE A 173 -5.92 11.81 8.32
CA PHE A 173 -5.02 12.95 8.38
C PHE A 173 -3.84 12.73 7.42
N GLN A 174 -3.31 13.82 6.89
CA GLN A 174 -2.15 13.80 6.01
C GLN A 174 -1.20 14.95 6.40
N PRO A 175 0.11 14.80 6.17
CA PRO A 175 1.06 15.88 6.34
C PRO A 175 0.71 17.05 5.42
N VAL A 176 0.85 18.27 5.93
CA VAL A 176 0.58 19.52 5.22
C VAL A 176 1.82 20.38 5.29
N SER A 177 2.42 20.66 4.13
CA SER A 177 3.45 21.71 4.05
C SER A 177 2.77 23.07 3.98
N LEU A 178 2.99 23.90 5.01
CA LEU A 178 2.53 25.31 5.05
C LEU A 178 3.61 26.29 4.55
N GLY A 179 4.66 25.80 3.88
CA GLY A 179 5.78 26.64 3.43
C GLY A 179 6.85 26.78 4.50
N ILE A 180 7.32 28.01 4.75
CA ILE A 180 8.42 28.32 5.67
C ILE A 180 7.90 28.25 7.11
N LEU A 181 7.77 27.04 7.63
CA LEU A 181 7.76 26.79 9.08
C LEU A 181 9.18 26.45 9.52
N GLU A 182 9.45 26.56 10.82
CA GLU A 182 10.71 26.05 11.38
C GLU A 182 10.83 24.54 11.11
N ASP A 183 12.05 24.05 10.89
CA ASP A 183 12.33 22.67 10.46
C ASP A 183 11.81 21.59 11.44
N ASP A 184 11.46 21.98 12.67
CA ASP A 184 11.06 21.09 13.77
C ASP A 184 9.54 21.04 14.02
N ILE A 185 8.73 21.72 13.20
CA ILE A 185 7.26 21.73 13.34
C ILE A 185 6.61 20.90 12.24
N GLU A 186 6.00 19.80 12.65
CA GLU A 186 5.18 18.99 11.78
C GLU A 186 3.71 19.44 11.83
N VAL A 187 3.09 19.53 10.65
CA VAL A 187 1.67 19.90 10.52
C VAL A 187 0.91 18.80 9.81
N PHE A 188 -0.18 18.36 10.43
CA PHE A 188 -1.07 17.34 9.89
C PHE A 188 -2.49 17.87 9.85
N ALA A 189 -3.24 17.58 8.80
CA ALA A 189 -4.64 17.98 8.75
C ALA A 189 -5.46 17.06 7.85
N ARG A 190 -6.78 17.09 8.03
CA ARG A 190 -7.72 16.36 7.17
C ARG A 190 -8.11 17.22 5.97
N ARG A 191 -8.14 16.64 4.76
CA ARG A 191 -8.62 17.38 3.58
C ARG A 191 -10.13 17.65 3.67
N LYS A 192 -10.55 18.88 3.39
CA LYS A 192 -11.97 19.21 3.29
C LYS A 192 -12.58 18.61 2.02
N ALA A 193 -13.66 17.85 2.17
CA ALA A 193 -14.32 17.15 1.04
C ALA A 193 -14.93 18.12 0.00
N ASN A 194 -15.36 19.32 0.42
CA ASN A 194 -16.08 20.30 -0.41
C ASN A 194 -15.30 21.62 -0.63
N GLY A 195 -13.96 21.58 -0.60
CA GLY A 195 -13.11 22.77 -0.54
C GLY A 195 -13.01 23.66 -1.78
N GLY A 196 -13.64 23.32 -2.90
CA GLY A 196 -13.47 24.06 -4.16
C GLY A 196 -12.04 23.99 -4.71
N ALA A 197 -11.62 24.99 -5.50
CA ALA A 197 -10.27 25.07 -6.07
C ALA A 197 -9.17 25.32 -5.02
N ASP A 198 -9.55 25.74 -3.80
CA ASP A 198 -8.63 26.03 -2.71
C ASP A 198 -8.35 24.76 -1.90
N LYS A 199 -7.06 24.47 -1.69
CA LYS A 199 -6.58 23.38 -0.82
C LYS A 199 -6.87 23.74 0.64
N THR A 200 -8.12 23.59 1.05
CA THR A 200 -8.56 23.82 2.43
C THR A 200 -8.47 22.54 3.25
N PHE A 201 -7.92 22.66 4.45
CA PHE A 201 -7.80 21.56 5.40
C PHE A 201 -8.60 21.87 6.66
N GLU A 202 -9.03 20.82 7.36
CA GLU A 202 -9.79 20.91 8.60
C GLU A 202 -9.03 20.21 9.73
N TYR A 203 -9.21 20.74 10.94
CA TYR A 203 -8.65 20.18 12.17
C TYR A 203 -7.12 20.07 12.16
N PRO A 204 -6.35 21.12 11.84
CA PRO A 204 -4.91 20.99 11.80
C PRO A 204 -4.34 20.69 13.20
N ILE A 205 -3.43 19.73 13.21
CA ILE A 205 -2.61 19.29 14.33
C ILE A 205 -1.19 19.80 14.07
N PHE A 206 -0.59 20.36 15.11
CA PHE A 206 0.77 20.87 15.13
C PHE A 206 1.54 20.07 16.15
N PHE A 207 2.72 19.61 15.77
CA PHE A 207 3.64 18.92 16.65
C PHE A 207 5.01 19.58 16.55
N ASP A 208 5.51 20.08 17.68
CA ASP A 208 6.88 20.57 17.81
C ASP A 208 7.75 19.42 18.35
N GLU A 209 8.71 18.96 17.53
CA GLU A 209 9.61 17.87 17.88
C GLU A 209 10.58 18.21 19.03
N LYS A 210 10.86 19.51 19.27
CA LYS A 210 11.78 19.96 20.34
C LYS A 210 11.10 20.02 21.68
N SER A 211 9.88 20.56 21.73
CA SER A 211 9.14 20.75 22.99
C SER A 211 8.14 19.62 23.27
N PHE A 212 7.92 18.71 22.33
CA PHE A 212 6.90 17.65 22.37
C PHE A 212 5.48 18.18 22.60
N LEU A 213 5.22 19.44 22.21
CA LEU A 213 3.91 20.06 22.35
C LEU A 213 3.01 19.72 21.16
N LEU A 214 1.79 19.31 21.49
CA LEU A 214 0.74 19.00 20.51
C LEU A 214 -0.36 20.07 20.55
N GLY A 215 -0.55 20.78 19.45
CA GLY A 215 -1.61 21.78 19.27
C GLY A 215 -2.70 21.27 18.32
N LEU A 216 -3.98 21.46 18.67
CA LEU A 216 -5.11 21.21 17.77
C LEU A 216 -5.90 22.51 17.55
N LYS A 217 -5.98 22.98 16.31
CA LYS A 217 -6.87 24.10 15.97
C LYS A 217 -8.24 23.57 15.58
N ARG A 218 -9.29 24.07 16.24
CA ARG A 218 -10.67 23.86 15.76
C ARG A 218 -10.93 24.81 14.59
N GLY A 219 -11.31 24.26 13.44
CA GLY A 219 -11.66 25.04 12.25
C GLY A 219 -10.85 24.65 11.02
N THR A 220 -10.92 25.50 9.99
CA THR A 220 -10.20 25.33 8.74
C THR A 220 -8.85 26.03 8.77
N ILE A 221 -7.89 25.50 8.04
CA ILE A 221 -6.64 26.19 7.73
C ILE A 221 -6.44 26.25 6.21
N SER A 222 -6.00 27.42 5.73
CA SER A 222 -5.51 27.58 4.37
C SER A 222 -4.03 27.93 4.38
N PRO A 223 -3.16 27.20 3.66
CA PRO A 223 -1.75 27.56 3.49
C PRO A 223 -1.54 28.93 2.83
N GLN A 224 -2.59 29.52 2.26
CA GLN A 224 -2.55 30.82 1.58
C GLN A 224 -3.02 31.97 2.48
N SER A 225 -3.36 31.70 3.74
CA SER A 225 -3.89 32.69 4.68
C SER A 225 -2.80 33.12 5.67
N ASP A 226 -2.33 34.36 5.54
CA ASP A 226 -1.31 34.93 6.44
C ASP A 226 -1.73 34.91 7.92
N LEU A 227 -3.04 35.04 8.17
CA LEU A 227 -3.61 35.03 9.53
C LEU A 227 -3.60 33.62 10.13
N ASP A 228 -3.77 32.60 9.29
CA ASP A 228 -3.61 31.22 9.70
C ASP A 228 -2.15 30.88 9.97
N LEU A 229 -1.23 31.30 9.11
CA LEU A 229 0.22 31.10 9.29
C LEU A 229 0.73 31.79 10.56
N ALA A 230 0.30 33.02 10.83
CA ALA A 230 0.66 33.75 12.05
C ALA A 230 0.16 33.06 13.33
N TRP A 231 -0.98 32.34 13.27
CA TRP A 231 -1.47 31.55 14.39
C TRP A 231 -0.61 30.29 14.61
N VAL A 232 -0.14 29.65 13.54
CA VAL A 232 0.77 28.49 13.64
C VAL A 232 2.08 28.86 14.31
N MET A 233 2.65 30.03 13.96
CA MET A 233 3.90 30.53 14.54
C MET A 233 3.82 30.82 16.05
N GLN A 234 2.66 30.73 16.70
CA GLN A 234 2.55 30.82 18.16
C GLN A 234 2.95 29.52 18.87
N TYR A 235 3.08 28.43 18.12
CA TYR A 235 3.50 27.11 18.59
C TYR A 235 4.90 26.74 18.07
N ALA A 236 5.59 27.72 17.44
CA ALA A 236 7.00 27.69 17.10
C ALA A 236 7.83 28.29 18.25
#